data_AF-A0A0Q8CNK7-F1
#
_entry.id   AF-A0A0Q8CNK7-F1
#
_cell.length_a   1.000
_cell.length_b   1.000
_cell.length_c   1.000
_cell.angle_alpha   90.00
_cell.angle_beta   90.00
_cell.angle_gamma   90.00
#
_symmetry.space_group_name_H-M   'P 1'
#
loop_
_entity.id
_entity.type
_entity.pdbx_description
1 polymer ?
#
loop_
_entity_poly.entity_id
_entity_poly.type
_entity_poly.pdbx_seq_one_letter_code
_entity_poly.pdbx_strand_id
1 'polypeptide(L)'
;MADTPAKRHFNRVLAAQEAAGRAPNQLMAGATAYEQHMAMLQQDRLRLKQVQSDEAKAELKRQMLPAYASYVGGVIEGGHGTPDEVVTTMMLWCIDVADYRSGLVIAEYVLKHNMAMPDRFARTTGCLVAEEIAEAALKAQRIGETFDVSVLDHAATLTVGQDMPDEVRAKLRLALGRALLANGTDDAPPPAADLAASIDHLKRAIELHGSCGGKKDLERAERLLKKHAAVPPANAGASS
;
A
#
# COMPACT_ATOMS: atom_id res chain seq x y z
N MET A 1 -29.37 9.39 2.77
CA MET A 1 -30.10 8.83 1.60
C MET A 1 -29.27 7.67 1.09
N ALA A 2 -29.85 6.47 0.99
CA ALA A 2 -29.13 5.29 0.55
C ALA A 2 -28.66 5.44 -0.91
N ASP A 3 -27.43 5.06 -1.19
CA ASP A 3 -26.81 5.15 -2.51
C ASP A 3 -27.27 3.97 -3.38
N THR A 4 -28.15 4.23 -4.35
CA THR A 4 -28.79 3.18 -5.13
C THR A 4 -27.82 2.60 -6.19
N PRO A 5 -27.98 1.34 -6.63
CA PRO A 5 -27.14 0.76 -7.68
C PRO A 5 -27.11 1.60 -8.97
N ALA A 6 -28.25 2.20 -9.32
CA ALA A 6 -28.37 3.11 -10.46
C ALA A 6 -27.52 4.38 -10.28
N LYS A 7 -27.54 4.98 -9.08
CA LYS A 7 -26.72 6.17 -8.77
C LYS A 7 -25.23 5.86 -8.82
N ARG A 8 -24.81 4.71 -8.29
CA ARG A 8 -23.41 4.25 -8.36
C ARG A 8 -22.94 3.97 -9.79
N HIS A 9 -23.79 3.37 -10.62
CA HIS A 9 -23.48 3.15 -12.04
C HIS A 9 -23.40 4.47 -12.81
N PHE A 10 -24.38 5.37 -12.62
CA PHE A 10 -24.41 6.69 -13.24
C PHE A 10 -23.16 7.50 -12.90
N ASN A 11 -22.79 7.57 -11.61
CA ASN A 11 -21.59 8.29 -11.17
C ASN A 11 -20.30 7.72 -11.78
N ARG A 12 -20.19 6.40 -11.88
CA ARG A 12 -19.02 5.73 -12.50
C ARG A 12 -18.88 6.09 -13.97
N VAL A 13 -19.97 5.99 -14.73
CA VAL A 13 -19.98 6.27 -16.17
C VAL A 13 -19.71 7.74 -16.44
N LEU A 14 -20.33 8.64 -15.67
CA LEU A 14 -20.12 10.08 -15.81
C LEU A 14 -18.67 10.46 -15.50
N ALA A 15 -18.09 9.92 -14.42
CA ALA A 15 -16.69 10.18 -14.06
C ALA A 15 -15.72 9.73 -15.16
N ALA A 16 -15.94 8.55 -15.76
CA ALA A 16 -15.12 8.06 -16.87
C ALA A 16 -15.20 8.99 -18.10
N GLN A 17 -16.41 9.45 -18.46
CA GLN A 17 -16.62 10.36 -19.59
C GLN A 17 -16.03 11.75 -19.37
N GLU A 18 -16.17 12.30 -18.16
CA GLU A 18 -15.62 13.60 -17.80
C GLU A 18 -14.08 13.57 -17.76
N ALA A 19 -13.49 12.48 -17.26
CA ALA A 19 -12.05 12.29 -17.29
C ALA A 19 -11.52 12.26 -18.74
N ALA A 20 -12.30 11.75 -19.70
CA ALA A 20 -11.97 11.71 -21.12
C ALA A 20 -12.07 13.07 -21.83
N GLY A 21 -13.03 13.90 -21.43
CA GLY A 21 -13.38 15.15 -22.12
C GLY A 21 -12.66 16.41 -21.65
N ARG A 22 -11.81 16.34 -20.63
CA ARG A 22 -11.22 17.53 -20.00
C ARG A 22 -10.01 18.05 -20.77
N ALA A 23 -10.25 18.90 -21.77
CA ALA A 23 -9.27 19.92 -22.16
C ALA A 23 -9.06 20.89 -20.98
N PRO A 24 -7.85 21.46 -20.77
CA PRO A 24 -7.51 22.21 -19.55
C PRO A 24 -8.36 23.47 -19.25
N ASN A 25 -9.38 23.80 -20.06
CA ASN A 25 -10.14 25.05 -19.96
C ASN A 25 -11.64 24.97 -20.34
N GLN A 26 -12.31 23.82 -20.23
CA GLN A 26 -13.77 23.76 -20.43
C GLN A 26 -14.53 23.53 -19.13
N LEU A 27 -15.39 24.50 -18.79
CA LEU A 27 -16.40 24.42 -17.72
C LEU A 27 -17.76 24.15 -18.38
N MET A 28 -18.38 23.01 -18.09
CA MET A 28 -19.76 22.70 -18.47
C MET A 28 -20.72 23.13 -17.35
N ALA A 29 -21.98 23.43 -17.70
CA ALA A 29 -23.00 23.88 -16.75
C ALA A 29 -23.48 22.75 -15.82
N GLY A 30 -23.37 22.97 -14.50
CA GLY A 30 -23.59 21.98 -13.45
C GLY A 30 -22.26 21.51 -12.84
N ALA A 31 -22.22 21.20 -11.54
CA ALA A 31 -21.00 20.68 -10.93
C ALA A 31 -20.68 19.30 -11.55
N THR A 32 -19.55 19.20 -12.24
CA THR A 32 -18.96 17.96 -12.76
C THR A 32 -18.90 16.90 -11.65
N ALA A 33 -18.90 15.61 -11.99
CA ALA A 33 -18.74 14.53 -11.01
C ALA A 33 -17.50 14.76 -10.12
N TYR A 34 -16.42 15.30 -10.68
CA TYR A 34 -15.25 15.76 -9.92
C TYR A 34 -15.59 16.85 -8.89
N GLU A 35 -16.25 17.93 -9.29
CA GLU A 35 -16.59 19.04 -8.38
C GLU A 35 -17.53 18.59 -7.25
N GLN A 36 -18.45 17.67 -7.53
CA GLN A 36 -19.31 17.07 -6.51
C GLN A 36 -18.51 16.29 -5.47
N HIS A 37 -17.57 15.44 -5.92
CA HIS A 37 -16.72 14.67 -5.00
C HIS A 37 -15.70 15.55 -4.27
N MET A 38 -15.26 16.65 -4.90
CA MET A 38 -14.41 17.64 -4.24
C MET A 38 -15.15 18.36 -3.11
N ALA A 39 -16.40 18.77 -3.34
CA ALA A 39 -17.24 19.38 -2.30
C ALA A 39 -17.50 18.41 -1.14
N MET A 40 -17.79 17.14 -1.46
CA MET A 40 -17.93 16.07 -0.46
C MET A 40 -16.65 15.90 0.37
N LEU A 41 -15.49 15.87 -0.30
CA LEU A 41 -14.19 15.76 0.35
C LEU A 41 -13.89 16.93 1.29
N GLN A 42 -14.24 18.15 0.91
CA GLN A 42 -14.10 19.32 1.77
C GLN A 42 -14.94 19.20 3.04
N GLN A 43 -16.19 18.75 2.93
CA GLN A 43 -17.07 18.52 4.08
C GLN A 43 -16.51 17.42 4.99
N ASP A 44 -16.04 16.30 4.44
CA ASP A 44 -15.49 15.21 5.22
C ASP A 44 -14.17 15.59 5.91
N ARG A 45 -13.34 16.41 5.27
CA ARG A 45 -12.14 17.00 5.91
C ARG A 45 -12.50 17.87 7.12
N LEU A 46 -13.57 18.65 7.05
CA LEU A 46 -14.05 19.42 8.20
C LEU A 46 -14.51 18.52 9.35
N ARG A 47 -15.21 17.42 9.04
CA ARG A 47 -15.61 16.41 10.03
C ARG A 47 -14.39 15.77 10.70
N LEU A 48 -13.39 15.38 9.93
CA LEU A 48 -12.14 14.80 10.45
C LEU A 48 -11.38 15.75 11.36
N LYS A 49 -11.39 17.07 11.08
CA LYS A 49 -10.75 18.08 11.93
C LYS A 49 -11.39 18.20 13.32
N GLN A 50 -12.65 17.79 13.49
CA GLN A 50 -13.34 17.81 14.80
C GLN A 50 -12.97 16.60 15.67
N VAL A 51 -12.27 15.60 15.12
CA VAL A 51 -11.85 14.40 15.83
C VAL A 51 -10.36 14.52 16.15
N GLN A 52 -9.98 14.30 17.41
CA GLN A 52 -8.57 14.36 17.82
C GLN A 52 -7.86 13.01 17.63
N SER A 53 -8.48 11.92 18.10
CA SER A 53 -7.91 10.57 18.05
C SER A 53 -7.70 10.10 16.60
N ASP A 54 -6.51 9.61 16.29
CA ASP A 54 -6.19 9.07 14.97
C ASP A 54 -6.92 7.74 14.69
N GLU A 55 -7.15 6.92 15.71
CA GLU A 55 -7.97 5.71 15.60
C GLU A 55 -9.43 6.06 15.26
N ALA A 56 -9.99 7.07 15.93
CA ALA A 56 -11.34 7.55 15.64
C ALA A 56 -11.44 8.21 14.26
N LYS A 57 -10.39 8.91 13.79
CA LYS A 57 -10.31 9.42 12.42
C LYS A 57 -10.25 8.28 11.41
N ALA A 58 -9.48 7.23 11.67
CA ALA A 58 -9.40 6.06 10.79
C ALA A 58 -10.78 5.38 10.68
N GLU A 59 -11.49 5.21 11.79
CA GLU A 59 -12.85 4.65 11.75
C GLU A 59 -13.82 5.56 10.97
N LEU A 60 -13.74 6.88 11.16
CA LEU A 60 -14.55 7.82 10.39
C LEU A 60 -14.24 7.76 8.88
N LYS A 61 -12.97 7.68 8.48
CA LYS A 61 -12.55 7.47 7.08
C LYS A 61 -13.11 6.16 6.53
N ARG A 62 -13.09 5.08 7.31
CA ARG A 62 -13.64 3.77 6.91
C ARG A 62 -15.12 3.86 6.54
N GLN A 63 -15.89 4.66 7.29
CA GLN A 63 -17.31 4.88 7.02
C GLN A 63 -17.55 5.78 5.79
N MET A 64 -16.63 6.69 5.48
CA MET A 64 -16.73 7.62 4.35
C MET A 64 -16.29 7.01 3.01
N LEU A 65 -15.25 6.17 3.02
CA LEU A 65 -14.64 5.56 1.82
C LEU A 65 -15.64 4.95 0.82
N PRO A 66 -16.69 4.20 1.24
CA PRO A 66 -17.66 3.63 0.31
C PRO A 66 -18.35 4.65 -0.61
N ALA A 67 -18.51 5.90 -0.16
CA ALA A 67 -19.13 6.97 -0.94
C ALA A 67 -18.26 7.39 -2.14
N TYR A 68 -16.94 7.23 -2.05
CA TYR A 68 -15.98 7.60 -3.10
C TYR A 68 -15.68 6.45 -4.07
N ALA A 69 -15.99 5.20 -3.69
CA ALA A 69 -15.57 4.01 -4.42
C ALA A 69 -16.02 3.99 -5.89
N SER A 70 -17.25 4.42 -6.18
CA SER A 70 -17.78 4.44 -7.56
C SER A 70 -17.08 5.47 -8.44
N TYR A 71 -16.71 6.61 -7.86
CA TYR A 71 -16.00 7.68 -8.55
C TYR A 71 -14.56 7.30 -8.83
N VAL A 72 -13.82 6.85 -7.80
CA VAL A 72 -12.42 6.41 -7.94
C VAL A 72 -12.32 5.27 -8.94
N GLY A 73 -13.23 4.30 -8.89
CA GLY A 73 -13.31 3.22 -9.87
C GLY A 73 -13.49 3.75 -11.30
N GLY A 74 -14.43 4.68 -11.52
CA GLY A 74 -14.64 5.28 -12.84
C GLY A 74 -13.44 6.07 -13.37
N VAL A 75 -12.73 6.79 -12.50
CA VAL A 75 -11.51 7.53 -12.89
C VAL A 75 -10.38 6.55 -13.29
N ILE A 76 -10.16 5.50 -12.51
CA ILE A 76 -9.14 4.47 -12.80
C ILE A 76 -9.51 3.70 -14.07
N GLU A 77 -10.77 3.29 -14.23
CA GLU A 77 -11.28 2.62 -15.45
C GLU A 77 -11.13 3.49 -16.70
N GLY A 78 -11.33 4.81 -16.58
CA GLY A 78 -11.13 5.76 -17.68
C GLY A 78 -9.67 5.89 -18.10
N GLY A 79 -8.72 5.77 -17.18
CA GLY A 79 -7.30 5.62 -17.52
C GLY A 79 -6.62 6.87 -18.11
N HIS A 80 -7.24 8.05 -17.99
CA HIS A 80 -6.78 9.27 -18.68
C HIS A 80 -5.61 9.98 -17.98
N GLY A 81 -5.39 9.74 -16.69
CA GLY A 81 -4.29 10.37 -15.95
C GLY A 81 -4.49 11.84 -15.58
N THR A 82 -5.72 12.36 -15.68
CA THR A 82 -6.05 13.73 -15.27
C THR A 82 -5.77 13.91 -13.77
N PRO A 83 -5.07 14.99 -13.35
CA PRO A 83 -4.84 15.27 -11.93
C PRO A 83 -6.14 15.30 -11.14
N ASP A 84 -6.19 14.52 -10.06
CA ASP A 84 -7.39 14.33 -9.26
C ASP A 84 -7.04 14.22 -7.77
N GLU A 85 -7.36 15.27 -7.02
CA GLU A 85 -7.10 15.31 -5.57
C GLU A 85 -8.01 14.36 -4.77
N VAL A 86 -9.19 14.01 -5.30
CA VAL A 86 -10.06 13.01 -4.66
C VAL A 86 -9.38 11.65 -4.72
N VAL A 87 -8.89 11.24 -5.90
CA VAL A 87 -8.20 9.96 -6.09
C VAL A 87 -6.97 9.84 -5.19
N THR A 88 -6.08 10.83 -5.21
CA THR A 88 -4.87 10.82 -4.37
C THR A 88 -5.20 10.88 -2.87
N THR A 89 -6.28 11.55 -2.47
CA THR A 89 -6.73 11.53 -1.07
C THR A 89 -7.31 10.17 -0.68
N MET A 90 -8.06 9.51 -1.56
CA MET A 90 -8.61 8.18 -1.29
C MET A 90 -7.51 7.11 -1.17
N MET A 91 -6.45 7.20 -1.98
CA MET A 91 -5.24 6.37 -1.81
C MET A 91 -4.73 6.41 -0.37
N LEU A 92 -4.56 7.62 0.17
CA LEU A 92 -4.06 7.83 1.52
C LEU A 92 -5.04 7.33 2.57
N TRP A 93 -6.33 7.61 2.40
CA TRP A 93 -7.35 7.15 3.34
C TRP A 93 -7.48 5.63 3.38
N CYS A 94 -7.29 4.94 2.25
CA CYS A 94 -7.22 3.48 2.24
C CYS A 94 -6.06 2.97 3.12
N ILE A 95 -4.88 3.59 3.03
CA ILE A 95 -3.72 3.25 3.87
C ILE A 95 -4.02 3.56 5.35
N ASP A 96 -4.58 4.73 5.65
CA ASP A 96 -4.94 5.16 7.01
C ASP A 96 -5.88 4.17 7.72
N VAL A 97 -6.74 3.46 6.97
CA VAL A 97 -7.69 2.48 7.52
C VAL A 97 -7.22 1.03 7.38
N ALA A 98 -5.95 0.82 7.05
CA ALA A 98 -5.34 -0.48 6.80
C ALA A 98 -6.00 -1.29 5.65
N ASP A 99 -6.71 -0.63 4.72
CA ASP A 99 -7.13 -1.23 3.45
C ASP A 99 -6.01 -1.06 2.40
N TYR A 100 -4.87 -1.71 2.69
CA TYR A 100 -3.67 -1.55 1.88
C TYR A 100 -3.83 -2.03 0.44
N ARG A 101 -4.68 -3.05 0.20
CA ARG A 101 -4.91 -3.58 -1.14
C ARG A 101 -5.57 -2.54 -2.03
N SER A 102 -6.65 -1.93 -1.57
CA SER A 102 -7.31 -0.83 -2.30
C SER A 102 -6.37 0.37 -2.45
N GLY A 103 -5.63 0.72 -1.39
CA GLY A 103 -4.65 1.80 -1.42
C GLY A 103 -3.57 1.60 -2.50
N LEU A 104 -3.02 0.39 -2.61
CA LEU A 104 -1.99 0.06 -3.60
C LEU A 104 -2.52 0.01 -5.03
N VAL A 105 -3.77 -0.42 -5.25
CA VAL A 105 -4.42 -0.31 -6.58
C VAL A 105 -4.53 1.15 -7.02
N ILE A 106 -4.92 2.05 -6.10
CA ILE A 106 -4.98 3.48 -6.43
C ILE A 106 -3.56 4.04 -6.63
N ALA A 107 -2.58 3.61 -5.81
CA ALA A 107 -1.20 4.04 -5.93
C ALA A 107 -0.56 3.68 -7.27
N GLU A 108 -0.85 2.49 -7.81
CA GLU A 108 -0.40 2.08 -9.14
C GLU A 108 -0.84 3.09 -10.21
N TYR A 109 -2.12 3.47 -10.19
CA TYR A 109 -2.67 4.47 -11.10
C TYR A 109 -2.01 5.84 -10.92
N VAL A 110 -1.89 6.32 -9.67
CA VAL A 110 -1.26 7.60 -9.33
C VAL A 110 0.19 7.66 -9.82
N LEU A 111 0.97 6.58 -9.62
CA LEU A 111 2.36 6.47 -10.06
C LEU A 111 2.47 6.41 -11.58
N LYS A 112 1.66 5.57 -12.24
CA LYS A 112 1.65 5.41 -13.70
C LYS A 112 1.43 6.74 -14.43
N HIS A 113 0.59 7.61 -13.87
CA HIS A 113 0.24 8.90 -14.47
C HIS A 113 0.98 10.09 -13.85
N ASN A 114 1.95 9.87 -12.95
CA ASN A 114 2.68 10.92 -12.23
C ASN A 114 1.75 11.99 -11.62
N MET A 115 0.64 11.55 -11.02
CA MET A 115 -0.34 12.47 -10.45
C MET A 115 0.24 13.22 -9.27
N ALA A 116 -0.05 14.53 -9.22
CA ALA A 116 0.39 15.40 -8.15
C ALA A 116 -0.24 14.98 -6.81
N MET A 117 0.58 14.80 -5.79
CA MET A 117 0.13 14.64 -4.42
C MET A 117 -0.36 16.00 -3.87
N PRO A 118 -1.32 16.01 -2.92
CA PRO A 118 -1.73 17.26 -2.29
C PRO A 118 -0.54 17.96 -1.61
N ASP A 119 -0.41 19.29 -1.77
CA ASP A 119 0.74 20.13 -1.34
C ASP A 119 1.26 19.91 0.09
N ARG A 120 0.45 19.32 0.96
CA ARG A 120 0.85 18.96 2.34
C ARG A 120 1.88 17.83 2.41
N PHE A 121 2.15 17.12 1.31
CA PHE A 121 3.14 16.05 1.26
C PHE A 121 4.39 16.51 0.52
N ALA A 122 5.49 16.72 1.25
CA ALA A 122 6.78 17.05 0.67
C ALA A 122 7.48 15.87 -0.04
N ARG A 123 6.89 14.66 0.02
CA ARG A 123 7.47 13.40 -0.49
C ARG A 123 6.80 12.97 -1.80
N THR A 124 7.57 12.33 -2.67
CA THR A 124 7.05 11.67 -3.88
C THR A 124 6.06 10.57 -3.49
N THR A 125 5.09 10.27 -4.37
CA THR A 125 4.12 9.19 -4.15
C THR A 125 4.80 7.86 -3.85
N GLY A 126 5.87 7.53 -4.58
CA GLY A 126 6.60 6.27 -4.39
C GLY A 126 7.28 6.18 -3.03
N CYS A 127 7.89 7.26 -2.55
CA CYS A 127 8.45 7.33 -1.21
C CYS A 127 7.38 7.15 -0.13
N LEU A 128 6.23 7.83 -0.28
CA LEU A 128 5.14 7.72 0.69
C LEU A 128 4.60 6.29 0.76
N VAL A 129 4.29 5.67 -0.39
CA VAL A 129 3.75 4.30 -0.44
C VAL A 129 4.72 3.30 0.20
N ALA A 130 6.01 3.39 -0.13
CA ALA A 130 7.02 2.51 0.45
C ALA A 130 7.10 2.68 1.97
N GLU A 131 7.06 3.91 2.46
CA GLU A 131 7.23 4.22 3.87
C GLU A 131 6.01 3.80 4.71
N GLU A 132 4.80 4.19 4.31
CA GLU A 132 3.59 3.92 5.08
C GLU A 132 3.32 2.41 5.20
N ILE A 133 3.51 1.66 4.12
CA ILE A 133 3.33 0.20 4.14
C ILE A 133 4.40 -0.47 5.00
N ALA A 134 5.66 -0.01 4.90
CA ALA A 134 6.74 -0.55 5.72
C ALA A 134 6.53 -0.24 7.22
N GLU A 135 6.09 0.97 7.56
CA GLU A 135 5.79 1.37 8.93
C GLU A 135 4.62 0.57 9.52
N ALA A 136 3.54 0.39 8.76
CA ALA A 136 2.43 -0.45 9.15
C ALA A 136 2.87 -1.88 9.46
N ALA A 137 3.65 -2.48 8.57
CA ALA A 137 4.17 -3.83 8.74
C ALA A 137 5.10 -3.95 9.96
N LEU A 138 6.06 -3.03 10.11
CA LEU A 138 6.99 -3.05 11.25
C LEU A 138 6.28 -2.80 12.58
N LYS A 139 5.23 -1.98 12.60
CA LYS A 139 4.40 -1.76 13.79
C LYS A 139 3.71 -3.05 14.23
N ALA A 140 3.08 -3.79 13.31
CA ALA A 140 2.45 -5.08 13.58
C ALA A 140 3.48 -6.14 14.03
N GLN A 141 4.58 -6.27 13.28
CA GLN A 141 5.65 -7.23 13.58
C GLN A 141 6.27 -7.01 14.97
N ARG A 142 6.43 -5.74 15.39
CA ARG A 142 7.00 -5.39 16.70
C ARG A 142 6.15 -5.90 17.89
N ILE A 143 4.85 -6.05 17.70
CA ILE A 143 3.93 -6.59 18.72
C ILE A 143 3.61 -8.07 18.50
N GLY A 144 4.34 -8.75 17.59
CA GLY A 144 4.18 -10.17 17.31
C GLY A 144 3.03 -10.52 16.37
N GLU A 145 2.40 -9.51 15.76
CA GLU A 145 1.37 -9.74 14.73
C GLU A 145 2.01 -10.02 13.36
N THR A 146 1.31 -10.79 12.54
CA THR A 146 1.71 -11.03 11.16
C THR A 146 1.28 -9.88 10.26
N PHE A 147 1.99 -9.69 9.16
CA PHE A 147 1.61 -8.76 8.10
C PHE A 147 1.62 -9.50 6.77
N ASP A 148 0.64 -9.21 5.92
CA ASP A 148 0.49 -9.87 4.64
C ASP A 148 1.67 -9.54 3.71
N VAL A 149 2.52 -10.54 3.46
CA VAL A 149 3.70 -10.42 2.59
C VAL A 149 3.33 -9.92 1.20
N SER A 150 2.16 -10.31 0.67
CA SER A 150 1.74 -9.89 -0.67
C SER A 150 1.49 -8.38 -0.77
N VAL A 151 1.12 -7.71 0.33
CA VAL A 151 0.99 -6.26 0.39
C VAL A 151 2.37 -5.59 0.34
N LEU A 152 3.34 -6.15 1.06
CA LEU A 152 4.72 -5.65 1.05
C LEU A 152 5.38 -5.85 -0.32
N ASP A 153 5.19 -7.01 -0.95
CA ASP A 153 5.72 -7.31 -2.29
C ASP A 153 5.12 -6.38 -3.35
N HIS A 154 3.82 -6.12 -3.26
CA HIS A 154 3.15 -5.20 -4.16
C HIS A 154 3.70 -3.77 -4.00
N ALA A 155 3.85 -3.28 -2.76
CA ALA A 155 4.47 -1.98 -2.50
C ALA A 155 5.92 -1.91 -3.02
N ALA A 156 6.72 -2.96 -2.83
CA ALA A 156 8.09 -3.02 -3.34
C ALA A 156 8.15 -3.03 -4.87
N THR A 157 7.22 -3.72 -5.52
CA THR A 157 7.10 -3.77 -6.98
C THR A 157 6.73 -2.40 -7.54
N LEU A 158 5.70 -1.73 -6.97
CA LEU A 158 5.27 -0.40 -7.41
C LEU A 158 6.36 0.66 -7.26
N THR A 159 7.25 0.49 -6.29
CA THR A 159 8.23 1.52 -5.91
C THR A 159 9.65 1.23 -6.37
N VAL A 160 9.89 0.14 -7.11
CA VAL A 160 11.24 -0.31 -7.52
C VAL A 160 12.06 0.78 -8.21
N GLY A 161 11.43 1.52 -9.14
CA GLY A 161 12.06 2.59 -9.92
C GLY A 161 11.79 4.00 -9.39
N GLN A 162 11.18 4.14 -8.22
CA GLN A 162 10.87 5.44 -7.62
C GLN A 162 12.04 5.95 -6.80
N ASP A 163 12.29 7.25 -6.83
CA ASP A 163 13.31 7.89 -5.98
C ASP A 163 12.80 8.05 -4.53
N MET A 164 13.66 7.75 -3.55
CA MET A 164 13.38 7.87 -2.12
C MET A 164 14.68 7.79 -1.30
N PRO A 165 14.70 8.30 -0.05
CA PRO A 165 15.82 8.08 0.86
C PRO A 165 16.11 6.59 1.08
N ASP A 166 17.38 6.25 1.22
CA ASP A 166 17.82 4.87 1.43
C ASP A 166 17.23 4.27 2.71
N GLU A 167 16.98 5.09 3.74
CA GLU A 167 16.34 4.65 4.98
C GLU A 167 14.90 4.17 4.76
N VAL A 168 14.15 4.81 3.84
CA VAL A 168 12.79 4.38 3.48
C VAL A 168 12.83 3.05 2.74
N ARG A 169 13.74 2.92 1.76
CA ARG A 169 13.93 1.67 1.03
C ARG A 169 14.39 0.53 1.94
N ALA A 170 15.30 0.82 2.88
CA ALA A 170 15.76 -0.12 3.88
C ALA A 170 14.61 -0.58 4.80
N LYS A 171 13.72 0.34 5.21
CA LYS A 171 12.55 0.05 6.04
C LYS A 171 11.62 -0.98 5.38
N LEU A 172 11.31 -0.78 4.09
CA LEU A 172 10.47 -1.72 3.32
C LEU A 172 11.15 -3.08 3.16
N ARG A 173 12.45 -3.10 2.85
CA ARG A 173 13.24 -4.34 2.77
C ARG A 173 13.28 -5.10 4.10
N LEU A 174 13.45 -4.38 5.22
CA LEU A 174 13.42 -4.97 6.56
C LEU A 174 12.06 -5.60 6.87
N ALA A 175 10.97 -4.90 6.56
CA ALA A 175 9.61 -5.39 6.76
C ALA A 175 9.35 -6.70 5.98
N LEU A 176 9.79 -6.76 4.72
CA LEU A 176 9.72 -7.97 3.88
C LEU A 176 10.50 -9.15 4.49
N GLY A 177 11.76 -8.91 4.85
CA GLY A 177 12.60 -9.94 5.45
C GLY A 177 12.00 -10.54 6.73
N ARG A 178 11.41 -9.68 7.58
CA ARG A 178 10.72 -10.10 8.81
C ARG A 178 9.42 -10.84 8.55
N ALA A 179 8.62 -10.38 7.59
CA ALA A 179 7.36 -11.03 7.25
C ALA A 179 7.59 -12.46 6.73
N LEU A 180 8.61 -12.67 5.90
CA LEU A 180 9.02 -14.01 5.44
C LEU A 180 9.51 -14.90 6.59
N LEU A 181 10.26 -14.35 7.55
CA LEU A 181 10.68 -15.10 8.74
C LEU A 181 9.56 -15.44 9.71
N ALA A 182 8.46 -14.69 9.69
CA ALA A 182 7.31 -14.91 10.56
C ALA A 182 6.46 -16.11 10.13
N ASN A 183 6.64 -16.63 8.91
CA ASN A 183 5.94 -17.81 8.38
C ASN A 183 6.41 -19.14 9.01
N GLY A 184 7.23 -19.09 10.06
CA GLY A 184 7.72 -20.28 10.75
C GLY A 184 8.42 -19.96 12.08
N THR A 185 8.77 -21.02 12.79
CA THR A 185 9.47 -20.97 14.09
C THR A 185 10.86 -21.60 13.96
N ASP A 186 11.66 -21.56 15.03
CA ASP A 186 12.98 -22.20 15.01
C ASP A 186 12.91 -23.74 14.95
N ASP A 187 11.77 -24.32 15.37
CA ASP A 187 11.49 -25.76 15.36
C ASP A 187 10.74 -26.21 14.09
N ALA A 188 9.93 -25.31 13.51
CA ALA A 188 9.24 -25.48 12.24
C ALA A 188 9.59 -24.30 11.32
N PRO A 189 10.81 -24.28 10.75
CA PRO A 189 11.30 -23.16 9.97
C PRO A 189 10.48 -22.89 8.71
N PRO A 190 10.45 -21.62 8.24
CA PRO A 190 9.85 -21.28 6.94
C PRO A 190 10.51 -22.08 5.80
N PRO A 191 9.84 -22.23 4.65
CA PRO A 191 10.43 -22.85 3.46
C PRO A 191 11.82 -22.27 3.12
N ALA A 192 12.71 -23.10 2.58
CA ALA A 192 14.07 -22.67 2.23
C ALA A 192 14.09 -21.49 1.23
N ALA A 193 13.10 -21.41 0.34
CA ALA A 193 12.92 -20.29 -0.57
C ALA A 193 12.61 -18.97 0.17
N ASP A 194 11.70 -19.00 1.14
CA ASP A 194 11.34 -17.84 1.96
C ASP A 194 12.53 -17.38 2.83
N LEU A 195 13.31 -18.34 3.35
CA LEU A 195 14.53 -18.04 4.11
C LEU A 195 15.59 -17.36 3.22
N ALA A 196 15.81 -17.87 2.01
CA ALA A 196 16.74 -17.26 1.05
C ALA A 196 16.29 -15.84 0.68
N ALA A 197 15.01 -15.65 0.33
CA ALA A 197 14.45 -14.34 0.04
C ALA A 197 14.57 -13.39 1.24
N SER A 198 14.29 -13.88 2.45
CA SER A 198 14.45 -13.08 3.68
C SER A 198 15.89 -12.59 3.87
N ILE A 199 16.88 -13.48 3.68
CA ILE A 199 18.31 -13.12 3.74
C ILE A 199 18.65 -12.00 2.75
N ASP A 200 18.18 -12.10 1.50
CA ASP A 200 18.43 -11.09 0.47
C ASP A 200 17.82 -9.73 0.86
N HIS A 201 16.58 -9.73 1.34
CA HIS A 201 15.91 -8.53 1.84
C HIS A 201 16.65 -7.90 3.03
N LEU A 202 17.06 -8.71 4.01
CA LEU A 202 17.74 -8.24 5.21
C LEU A 202 19.15 -7.71 4.90
N LYS A 203 19.91 -8.39 4.02
CA LYS A 203 21.21 -7.91 3.54
C LYS A 203 21.06 -6.55 2.85
N ARG A 204 20.10 -6.42 1.94
CA ARG A 204 19.88 -5.14 1.25
C ARG A 204 19.43 -4.04 2.21
N ALA A 205 18.60 -4.35 3.20
CA ALA A 205 18.19 -3.38 4.22
C ALA A 205 19.37 -2.86 5.06
N ILE A 206 20.30 -3.75 5.45
CA ILE A 206 21.49 -3.39 6.23
C ILE A 206 22.49 -2.60 5.39
N GLU A 207 22.65 -2.96 4.12
CA GLU A 207 23.52 -2.23 3.18
C GLU A 207 23.06 -0.79 2.99
N LEU A 208 21.75 -0.59 2.79
CA LEU A 208 21.15 0.74 2.63
C LEU A 208 21.15 1.55 3.93
N HIS A 209 20.91 0.91 5.07
CA HIS A 209 20.85 1.58 6.36
C HIS A 209 21.32 0.64 7.48
N GLY A 210 22.61 0.74 7.86
CA GLY A 210 23.23 -0.19 8.82
C GLY A 210 22.59 -0.23 10.22
N SER A 211 21.85 0.81 10.59
CA SER A 211 21.09 0.93 11.85
C SER A 211 19.60 0.53 11.72
N CYS A 212 19.20 -0.10 10.62
CA CYS A 212 17.81 -0.53 10.41
C CYS A 212 17.32 -1.60 11.41
N GLY A 213 18.24 -2.29 12.10
CA GLY A 213 17.91 -3.30 13.11
C GLY A 213 17.74 -4.73 12.57
N GLY A 214 18.11 -5.01 11.32
CA GLY A 214 17.97 -6.33 10.69
C GLY A 214 19.07 -7.35 11.00
N LYS A 215 20.14 -6.99 11.73
CA LYS A 215 21.31 -7.87 11.92
C LYS A 215 20.97 -9.20 12.60
N LYS A 216 20.20 -9.15 13.70
CA LYS A 216 19.78 -10.37 14.42
C LYS A 216 18.80 -11.23 13.60
N ASP A 217 17.93 -10.57 12.83
CA ASP A 217 17.00 -11.25 11.93
C ASP A 217 17.78 -12.00 10.83
N LEU A 218 18.84 -11.39 10.30
CA LEU A 218 19.72 -12.00 9.29
C LEU A 218 20.45 -13.23 9.85
N GLU A 219 21.07 -13.10 11.02
CA GLU A 219 21.73 -14.22 11.70
C GLU A 219 20.77 -15.39 11.95
N ARG A 220 19.52 -15.09 12.34
CA ARG A 220 18.47 -16.10 12.50
C ARG A 220 18.14 -16.77 11.17
N ALA A 221 17.90 -16.00 10.11
CA ALA A 221 17.56 -16.52 8.79
C ALA A 221 18.65 -17.46 8.24
N GLU A 222 19.92 -17.04 8.31
CA GLU A 222 21.07 -17.82 7.85
C GLU A 222 21.23 -19.12 8.65
N ARG A 223 21.01 -19.08 9.97
CA ARG A 223 21.02 -20.27 10.82
C ARG A 223 19.92 -21.27 10.42
N LEU A 224 18.69 -20.79 10.22
CA LEU A 224 17.56 -21.65 9.84
C LEU A 224 17.77 -22.26 8.45
N LEU A 225 18.28 -21.50 7.49
CA LEU A 225 18.58 -22.00 6.15
C LEU A 225 19.66 -23.09 6.18
N LYS A 226 20.70 -22.91 7.01
CA LYS A 226 21.73 -23.94 7.20
C LYS A 226 21.16 -25.22 7.80
N LYS A 227 20.19 -25.14 8.73
CA LYS A 227 19.50 -26.31 9.26
C LYS A 227 18.72 -27.07 8.16
N HIS A 228 18.05 -26.36 7.26
CA HIS A 228 17.38 -27.00 6.11
C HIS A 228 18.34 -27.79 5.23
N ALA A 229 19.52 -27.23 4.92
CA ALA A 229 20.52 -27.90 4.09
C ALA A 229 21.16 -29.13 4.78
N ALA A 230 21.10 -29.21 6.11
CA ALA A 230 21.67 -30.31 6.89
C ALA A 230 20.72 -31.51 7.09
N VAL A 231 19.43 -31.37 6.74
CA VAL A 231 18.44 -32.47 6.80
C VAL A 231 18.41 -33.15 5.41
N PRO A 232 18.92 -34.38 5.24
CA PRO A 232 18.83 -35.10 3.97
C PRO A 232 17.37 -35.42 3.64
N PRO A 233 16.98 -35.56 2.36
CA PRO A 233 15.66 -36.08 2.02
C PRO A 233 15.50 -37.46 2.64
N ALA A 234 14.47 -37.63 3.48
CA ALA A 234 14.16 -38.91 4.10
C ALA A 234 14.01 -39.99 3.02
N ASN A 235 14.78 -41.06 3.17
CA ASN A 235 14.86 -42.24 2.30
C ASN A 235 13.63 -42.48 1.41
N ALA A 236 13.82 -42.36 0.10
CA ALA A 236 13.12 -43.17 -0.88
C ALA A 236 13.54 -44.63 -0.63
N GLY A 237 12.90 -45.26 0.37
CA GLY A 237 13.10 -46.65 0.74
C GLY A 237 12.60 -47.56 -0.37
N ALA A 238 13.57 -48.12 -1.08
CA ALA A 238 13.53 -49.30 -1.93
C ALA A 238 12.31 -50.21 -1.74
N SER A 239 11.55 -50.38 -2.82
CA SER A 239 10.80 -51.62 -3.05
C SER A 239 11.79 -52.69 -3.49
N SER A 240 11.98 -53.69 -2.65
CA SER A 240 12.54 -55.00 -3.00
C SER A 240 11.45 -56.04 -2.83
#